data_AF-A0AB73TKX4-F1
#
_entry.id   AF-A0AB73TKX4-F1
#
_cell.length_a   1.000
_cell.length_b   1.000
_cell.length_c   1.000
_cell.angle_alpha   90.00
_cell.angle_beta   90.00
_cell.angle_gamma   90.00
#
_symmetry.space_group_name_H-M   'P 1'
#
loop_
_entity.id
_entity.type
_entity.pdbx_description
1 polymer ?
#
loop_
_entity_poly.entity_id
_entity_poly.type
_entity_poly.pdbx_seq_one_letter_code
_entity_poly.pdbx_strand_id
1 'polypeptide(L)'
;MGVINFIIENILTQASITIALIAMLGLLLQKKSAGQVISGTLKTLLGFQVLSAGSSIIVGSLTYFGKIFTEGFHMQGIIPSIESINGQAMNDLGLGRDIALTFLAIFVFNIILARFTKWKYIFLTGQAILWMATMTTVFGYFAGLRGIVLILVGDFIGACFAIAMPAVAQPIIRKITGSNDIALGHFCTIGYLFEAGVAKLFGEKGENKKSIEDIKLPTHFEFLQDTYLSVMVVMVPLYIITVLFAGEPFASELSGDQNYIMFAFLQAIQFVVGVYVLLAG
;
A
#
# COMPACT_ATOMS: atom_id res chain seq x y z
N MET A 1 -6.56 -7.29 28.41
CA MET A 1 -5.55 -7.54 27.35
C MET A 1 -6.12 -8.39 26.21
N GLY A 2 -6.74 -9.55 26.45
CA GLY A 2 -7.23 -10.44 25.38
C GLY A 2 -8.19 -9.80 24.36
N VAL A 3 -9.23 -9.08 24.80
CA VAL A 3 -10.21 -8.43 23.89
C VAL A 3 -9.58 -7.31 23.06
N ILE A 4 -8.68 -6.52 23.65
CA ILE A 4 -8.01 -5.41 22.97
C ILE A 4 -7.06 -5.96 21.89
N ASN A 5 -6.25 -6.97 22.24
CA ASN A 5 -5.36 -7.63 21.27
C ASN A 5 -6.16 -8.26 20.14
N PHE A 6 -7.31 -8.90 20.44
CA PHE A 6 -8.19 -9.45 19.41
C PHE A 6 -8.66 -8.37 18.43
N ILE A 7 -9.17 -7.23 18.94
CA ILE A 7 -9.64 -6.13 18.09
C ILE A 7 -8.49 -5.57 17.23
N ILE A 8 -7.32 -5.37 17.82
CA ILE A 8 -6.16 -4.83 17.09
C ILE A 8 -5.71 -5.82 16.02
N GLU A 9 -5.37 -7.06 16.40
CA GLU A 9 -4.71 -8.05 15.53
C GLU A 9 -5.64 -8.72 14.50
N ASN A 10 -6.94 -8.81 14.79
CA ASN A 10 -7.88 -9.56 13.96
C ASN A 10 -8.92 -8.68 13.27
N ILE A 11 -9.10 -7.43 13.69
CA ILE A 11 -10.06 -6.51 13.07
C ILE A 11 -9.33 -5.33 12.43
N LEU A 12 -8.61 -4.53 13.21
CA LEU A 12 -8.05 -3.26 12.74
C LEU A 12 -6.85 -3.43 11.81
N THR A 13 -6.01 -4.45 12.01
CA THR A 13 -4.91 -4.77 11.09
C THR A 13 -5.39 -5.52 9.85
N GLN A 14 -6.57 -6.13 9.89
CA GLN A 14 -7.20 -6.82 8.77
C GLN A 14 -8.00 -5.82 7.93
N ALA A 15 -7.35 -5.22 6.94
CA ALA A 15 -7.96 -4.17 6.11
C ALA A 15 -9.26 -4.64 5.43
N SER A 16 -9.31 -5.88 4.94
CA SER A 16 -10.49 -6.49 4.33
C SER A 16 -11.70 -6.51 5.27
N ILE A 17 -11.48 -6.91 6.53
CA ILE A 17 -12.50 -6.95 7.58
C ILE A 17 -12.95 -5.53 7.94
N THR A 18 -11.99 -4.61 8.12
CA THR A 18 -12.29 -3.22 8.46
C THR A 18 -13.16 -2.54 7.40
N ILE A 19 -12.81 -2.65 6.11
CA ILE A 19 -13.61 -2.07 5.01
C ILE A 19 -15.00 -2.73 4.94
N ALA A 20 -15.09 -4.05 5.11
CA ALA A 20 -16.37 -4.75 5.11
C ALA A 20 -17.29 -4.29 6.27
N LEU A 21 -16.76 -4.15 7.49
CA LEU A 21 -17.52 -3.66 8.64
C LEU A 21 -18.00 -2.21 8.44
N ILE A 22 -17.21 -1.37 7.77
CA ILE A 22 -17.60 0.00 7.46
C ILE A 22 -18.71 0.04 6.40
N ALA A 23 -18.61 -0.81 5.37
CA ALA A 23 -19.69 -0.97 4.40
C ALA A 23 -20.98 -1.46 5.08
N MET A 24 -20.87 -2.45 5.98
CA MET A 24 -21.98 -2.96 6.78
C MET A 24 -22.65 -1.84 7.60
N LEU A 25 -21.85 -1.10 8.37
CA LEU A 25 -22.34 0.02 9.19
C LEU A 25 -22.98 1.10 8.32
N GLY A 26 -22.36 1.45 7.19
CA GLY A 26 -22.89 2.43 6.25
C GLY A 26 -24.26 2.03 5.68
N LEU A 27 -24.43 0.75 5.32
CA LEU A 27 -25.70 0.22 4.80
C LEU A 27 -26.78 0.16 5.88
N LEU A 28 -26.41 -0.19 7.12
CA LEU A 28 -27.30 -0.18 8.28
C LEU A 28 -27.79 1.25 8.59
N LEU A 29 -26.88 2.23 8.61
CA LEU A 29 -27.22 3.64 8.85
C LEU A 29 -28.09 4.23 7.74
N GLN A 30 -27.92 3.74 6.50
CA GLN A 30 -28.81 4.05 5.36
C GLN A 30 -30.14 3.29 5.39
N LYS A 31 -30.39 2.47 6.42
CA LYS A 31 -31.61 1.66 6.59
C LYS A 31 -31.91 0.77 5.38
N LYS A 32 -30.87 0.22 4.75
CA LYS A 32 -31.02 -0.76 3.66
C LYS A 32 -31.62 -2.08 4.19
N SER A 33 -32.19 -2.89 3.29
CA SER A 33 -32.75 -4.18 3.68
C SER A 33 -31.66 -5.13 4.19
N ALA A 34 -32.02 -6.11 5.02
CA ALA A 34 -31.05 -7.08 5.56
C ALA A 34 -30.26 -7.79 4.45
N GLY A 35 -30.91 -8.16 3.34
CA GLY A 35 -30.25 -8.76 2.17
C GLY A 35 -29.25 -7.82 1.49
N GLN A 36 -29.55 -6.52 1.42
CA GLN A 36 -28.63 -5.50 0.89
C GLN A 36 -27.43 -5.29 1.82
N VAL A 37 -27.65 -5.26 3.14
CA VAL A 37 -26.57 -5.14 4.13
C VAL A 37 -25.62 -6.33 4.02
N ILE A 38 -26.13 -7.56 4.01
CA ILE A 38 -25.31 -8.78 3.93
C ILE A 38 -24.56 -8.84 2.60
N SER A 39 -25.27 -8.67 1.48
CA SER A 39 -24.64 -8.76 0.15
C SER A 39 -23.62 -7.65 -0.10
N GLY A 40 -23.90 -6.41 0.31
CA GLY A 40 -22.96 -5.29 0.17
C GLY A 40 -21.70 -5.49 1.02
N THR A 41 -21.85 -5.96 2.26
CA THR A 41 -20.74 -6.28 3.16
C THR A 41 -19.84 -7.37 2.59
N LEU A 42 -20.42 -8.50 2.15
CA LEU A 42 -19.67 -9.63 1.63
C LEU A 42 -19.02 -9.32 0.28
N LYS A 43 -19.69 -8.57 -0.62
CA LYS A 43 -19.07 -8.12 -1.88
C LYS A 43 -17.87 -7.21 -1.64
N THR A 44 -17.97 -6.31 -0.67
CA THR A 44 -16.86 -5.43 -0.26
C THR A 44 -15.69 -6.26 0.28
N LEU A 45 -15.97 -7.24 1.13
CA LEU A 45 -14.96 -8.17 1.65
C LEU A 45 -14.27 -8.94 0.51
N LEU A 46 -15.06 -9.51 -0.41
CA LEU A 46 -14.56 -10.31 -1.53
C LEU A 46 -13.70 -9.49 -2.49
N GLY A 47 -14.15 -8.29 -2.90
CA GLY A 47 -13.36 -7.41 -3.77
C GLY A 47 -12.00 -7.08 -3.17
N PHE A 48 -11.97 -6.71 -1.88
CA PHE A 48 -10.70 -6.44 -1.19
C PHE A 48 -9.79 -7.68 -1.10
N GLN A 49 -10.36 -8.87 -0.90
CA GLN A 49 -9.58 -10.12 -0.87
C GLN A 49 -8.99 -10.46 -2.24
N VAL A 50 -9.70 -10.20 -3.34
CA VAL A 50 -9.15 -10.34 -4.71
C VAL A 50 -7.98 -9.36 -4.91
N LEU A 51 -8.16 -8.09 -4.53
CA LEU A 51 -7.10 -7.09 -4.58
C LEU A 51 -5.87 -7.53 -3.76
N SER A 52 -6.09 -8.06 -2.55
CA SER A 52 -5.04 -8.56 -1.66
C SER A 52 -4.30 -9.78 -2.23
N ALA A 53 -5.03 -10.68 -2.90
CA ALA A 53 -4.44 -11.83 -3.59
C ALA A 53 -3.52 -11.37 -4.74
N GLY A 54 -3.99 -10.42 -5.57
CA GLY A 54 -3.16 -9.83 -6.63
C GLY A 54 -1.90 -9.17 -6.09
N SER A 55 -2.02 -8.38 -5.02
CA SER A 55 -0.87 -7.78 -4.32
C SER A 55 0.11 -8.84 -3.79
N SER A 56 -0.37 -9.93 -3.23
CA SER A 56 0.49 -11.01 -2.70
C SER A 56 1.29 -11.71 -3.81
N ILE A 57 0.69 -11.91 -4.99
CA ILE A 57 1.39 -12.45 -6.17
C ILE A 57 2.52 -11.49 -6.60
N ILE A 58 2.23 -10.19 -6.67
CA ILE A 58 3.21 -9.15 -6.99
C ILE A 58 4.38 -9.18 -6.00
N VAL A 59 4.09 -9.18 -4.69
CA VAL A 59 5.10 -9.18 -3.62
C VAL A 59 5.97 -10.44 -3.69
N GLY A 60 5.39 -11.60 -3.94
CA GLY A 60 6.15 -12.85 -4.11
C GLY A 60 7.15 -12.76 -5.26
N SER A 61 6.71 -12.28 -6.41
CA SER A 61 7.58 -12.06 -7.58
C SER A 61 8.68 -11.02 -7.30
N LEU A 62 8.34 -9.90 -6.67
CA LEU A 62 9.29 -8.86 -6.28
C LEU A 62 10.29 -9.33 -5.21
N THR A 63 9.91 -10.26 -4.35
CA THR A 63 10.82 -10.85 -3.34
C THR A 63 11.91 -11.67 -4.03
N TYR A 64 11.54 -12.48 -5.03
CA TYR A 64 12.52 -13.15 -5.87
C TYR A 64 13.40 -12.13 -6.60
N PHE A 65 12.79 -11.12 -7.23
CA PHE A 65 13.51 -10.05 -7.92
C PHE A 65 14.54 -9.36 -7.03
N GLY A 66 14.16 -8.98 -5.80
CA GLY A 66 15.03 -8.33 -4.85
C GLY A 66 16.28 -9.16 -4.51
N LYS A 67 16.14 -10.49 -4.41
CA LYS A 67 17.28 -11.39 -4.17
C LYS A 67 18.26 -11.39 -5.33
N ILE A 68 17.77 -11.65 -6.56
CA ILE A 68 18.64 -11.68 -7.75
C ILE A 68 19.25 -10.30 -8.05
N PHE A 69 18.52 -9.22 -7.76
CA PHE A 69 19.01 -7.86 -7.95
C PHE A 69 20.12 -7.52 -6.93
N THR A 70 19.94 -7.92 -5.68
CA THR A 70 20.96 -7.73 -4.64
C THR A 70 22.25 -8.46 -5.00
N GLU A 71 22.14 -9.72 -5.44
CA GLU A 71 23.30 -10.50 -5.85
C GLU A 71 23.96 -9.95 -7.11
N GLY A 72 23.19 -9.78 -8.19
CA GLY A 72 23.71 -9.43 -9.51
C GLY A 72 24.31 -8.03 -9.60
N PHE A 73 23.89 -7.11 -8.73
CA PHE A 73 24.43 -5.75 -8.67
C PHE A 73 25.25 -5.48 -7.40
N HIS A 74 25.55 -6.51 -6.61
CA HIS A 74 26.34 -6.44 -5.38
C HIS A 74 25.86 -5.34 -4.41
N MET A 75 24.54 -5.24 -4.24
CA MET A 75 23.94 -4.21 -3.39
C MET A 75 24.29 -4.49 -1.92
N GLN A 76 24.89 -3.50 -1.25
CA GLN A 76 25.19 -3.56 0.17
C GLN A 76 24.21 -2.69 0.94
N GLY A 77 23.55 -3.25 1.96
CA GLY A 77 22.70 -2.49 2.87
C GLY A 77 21.47 -3.23 3.33
N ILE A 78 20.56 -2.47 3.95
CA ILE A 78 19.27 -2.96 4.44
C ILE A 78 18.24 -2.72 3.33
N ILE A 79 17.52 -3.76 2.93
CA ILE A 79 16.35 -3.61 2.06
C ILE A 79 15.28 -2.87 2.88
N PRO A 80 14.86 -1.66 2.49
CA PRO A 80 13.86 -0.90 3.24
C PRO A 80 12.52 -1.63 3.19
N SER A 81 12.16 -2.29 4.30
CA SER A 81 10.87 -2.97 4.46
C SER A 81 10.17 -2.45 5.72
N ILE A 82 8.90 -2.14 5.56
CA ILE A 82 8.01 -1.66 6.62
C ILE A 82 7.88 -2.74 7.70
N GLU A 83 7.77 -4.00 7.29
CA GLU A 83 7.59 -5.17 8.17
C GLU A 83 8.84 -5.43 9.00
N SER A 84 10.03 -5.37 8.37
CA SER A 84 11.31 -5.58 9.04
C SER A 84 11.55 -4.54 10.15
N ILE A 85 11.34 -3.26 9.81
CA ILE A 85 11.51 -2.16 10.78
C ILE A 85 10.49 -2.27 11.92
N ASN A 86 9.24 -2.62 11.60
CA ASN A 86 8.24 -2.83 12.63
C ASN A 86 8.59 -4.02 13.54
N GLY A 87 9.02 -5.14 12.96
CA GLY A 87 9.48 -6.31 13.71
C GLY A 87 10.65 -5.99 14.64
N GLN A 88 11.65 -5.24 14.16
CA GLN A 88 12.78 -4.78 14.98
C GLN A 88 12.32 -3.86 16.12
N ALA A 89 11.44 -2.90 15.84
CA ALA A 89 10.92 -2.00 16.87
C ALA A 89 10.12 -2.75 17.95
N MET A 90 9.33 -3.74 17.56
CA MET A 90 8.53 -4.54 18.49
C MET A 90 9.38 -5.50 19.33
N ASN A 91 10.32 -6.21 18.71
CA ASN A 91 11.07 -7.30 19.33
C ASN A 91 12.40 -6.83 19.96
N ASP A 92 13.22 -6.08 19.20
CA ASP A 92 14.58 -5.73 19.64
C ASP A 92 14.57 -4.51 20.56
N LEU A 93 13.72 -3.52 20.27
CA LEU A 93 13.56 -2.32 21.11
C LEU A 93 12.53 -2.51 22.23
N GLY A 94 11.77 -3.62 22.22
CA GLY A 94 10.74 -3.92 23.23
C GLY A 94 9.57 -2.94 23.24
N LEU A 95 9.33 -2.21 22.14
CA LEU A 95 8.31 -1.15 22.07
C LEU A 95 6.93 -1.66 21.65
N GLY A 96 6.73 -2.97 21.49
CA GLY A 96 5.50 -3.54 20.95
C GLY A 96 4.22 -3.07 21.65
N ARG A 97 4.23 -2.95 22.99
CA ARG A 97 3.08 -2.44 23.74
C ARG A 97 2.78 -0.98 23.41
N ASP A 98 3.80 -0.14 23.41
CA ASP A 98 3.65 1.30 23.22
C ASP A 98 3.23 1.59 21.76
N ILE A 99 3.73 0.82 20.78
CA ILE A 99 3.28 0.86 19.38
C ILE A 99 1.81 0.47 19.26
N ALA A 100 1.37 -0.63 19.90
CA ALA A 100 -0.01 -1.10 19.82
C ALA A 100 -1.01 -0.09 20.44
N LEU A 101 -0.65 0.53 21.57
CA LEU A 101 -1.46 1.57 22.20
C LEU A 101 -1.51 2.83 21.34
N THR A 102 -0.38 3.24 20.77
CA THR A 102 -0.29 4.39 19.86
C THR A 102 -1.12 4.15 18.59
N PHE A 103 -1.09 2.93 18.03
CA PHE A 103 -1.91 2.56 16.89
C PHE A 103 -3.41 2.76 17.14
N LEU A 104 -3.91 2.25 18.27
CA LEU A 104 -5.32 2.40 18.65
C LEU A 104 -5.69 3.87 18.85
N ALA A 105 -4.83 4.61 19.53
CA ALA A 105 -5.11 6.00 19.87
C ALA A 105 -4.99 6.93 18.65
N ILE A 106 -4.08 6.70 17.70
CA ILE A 106 -4.09 7.40 16.38
C ILE A 106 -5.46 7.29 15.71
N PHE A 107 -6.07 6.09 15.70
CA PHE A 107 -7.38 5.89 15.08
C PHE A 107 -8.48 6.71 15.79
N VAL A 108 -8.50 6.68 17.12
CA VAL A 108 -9.44 7.47 17.93
C VAL A 108 -9.25 8.98 17.70
N PHE A 109 -8.02 9.47 17.74
CA PHE A 109 -7.70 10.87 17.50
C PHE A 109 -8.03 11.27 16.05
N ASN A 110 -7.83 10.40 15.06
CA ASN A 110 -8.21 10.67 13.68
C ASN A 110 -9.74 10.92 13.56
N ILE A 111 -10.56 10.11 14.23
CA ILE A 111 -12.02 10.32 14.29
C ILE A 111 -12.37 11.65 14.98
N ILE A 112 -11.72 11.95 16.11
CA ILE A 112 -11.94 13.20 16.86
C ILE A 112 -11.58 14.42 15.99
N LEU A 113 -10.39 14.41 15.38
CA LEU A 113 -9.95 15.48 14.49
C LEU A 113 -10.89 15.61 13.29
N ALA A 114 -11.34 14.51 12.69
CA ALA A 114 -12.30 14.56 11.59
C ALA A 114 -13.66 15.10 12.02
N ARG A 115 -14.07 14.89 13.29
CA ARG A 115 -15.31 15.46 13.81
C ARG A 115 -15.24 16.97 13.96
N PHE A 116 -14.17 17.50 14.55
CA PHE A 116 -14.06 18.91 14.93
C PHE A 116 -13.39 19.81 13.88
N THR A 117 -12.58 19.27 12.99
CA THR A 117 -11.92 20.05 11.92
C THR A 117 -12.75 20.07 10.63
N LYS A 118 -12.36 20.89 9.65
CA LYS A 118 -13.00 20.92 8.33
C LYS A 118 -12.63 19.71 7.46
N TRP A 119 -11.55 19.00 7.82
CA TRP A 119 -11.09 17.82 7.10
C TRP A 119 -11.87 16.61 7.58
N LYS A 120 -12.65 15.98 6.72
CA LYS A 120 -13.57 14.88 7.08
C LYS A 120 -13.04 13.53 6.61
N TYR A 121 -11.75 13.29 6.81
CA TYR A 121 -11.07 12.07 6.35
C TYR A 121 -10.81 11.13 7.51
N ILE A 122 -11.34 9.91 7.38
CA ILE A 122 -11.02 8.80 8.27
C ILE A 122 -10.05 7.88 7.53
N PHE A 123 -8.89 7.64 8.14
CA PHE A 123 -7.85 6.81 7.56
C PHE A 123 -8.13 5.36 7.96
N LEU A 124 -8.36 4.49 6.97
CA LEU A 124 -8.85 3.12 7.21
C LEU A 124 -7.80 2.05 6.91
N THR A 125 -6.63 2.44 6.42
CA THR A 125 -5.55 1.52 6.07
C THR A 125 -4.76 1.14 7.33
N GLY A 126 -5.15 0.04 7.99
CA GLY A 126 -4.58 -0.41 9.26
C GLY A 126 -3.06 -0.58 9.25
N GLN A 127 -2.49 -1.26 8.24
CA GLN A 127 -1.03 -1.44 8.12
C GLN A 127 -0.26 -0.11 8.03
N ALA A 128 -0.81 0.85 7.31
CA ALA A 128 -0.19 2.16 7.18
C ALA A 128 -0.29 2.96 8.50
N ILE A 129 -1.41 2.88 9.22
CA ILE A 129 -1.51 3.50 10.56
C ILE A 129 -0.56 2.81 11.53
N LEU A 130 -0.41 1.48 11.46
CA LEU A 130 0.55 0.74 12.26
C LEU A 130 1.98 1.22 11.96
N TRP A 131 2.32 1.41 10.69
CA TRP A 131 3.61 2.01 10.31
C TRP A 131 3.81 3.40 10.93
N MET A 132 2.79 4.27 10.90
CA MET A 132 2.88 5.58 11.54
C MET A 132 3.01 5.48 13.06
N ALA A 133 2.29 4.56 13.70
CA ALA A 133 2.41 4.30 15.13
C ALA A 133 3.83 3.84 15.49
N THR A 134 4.40 2.93 14.69
CA THR A 134 5.78 2.46 14.85
C THR A 134 6.76 3.63 14.72
N MET A 135 6.65 4.43 13.67
CA MET A 135 7.53 5.58 13.46
C MET A 135 7.44 6.60 14.59
N THR A 136 6.23 7.07 14.93
CA THR A 136 6.08 8.08 15.98
C THR A 136 6.53 7.56 17.35
N THR A 137 6.29 6.28 17.65
CA THR A 137 6.77 5.64 18.88
C THR A 137 8.29 5.54 18.91
N VAL A 138 8.92 5.03 17.85
CA VAL A 138 10.38 4.86 17.77
C VAL A 138 11.08 6.22 17.86
N PHE A 139 10.64 7.21 17.09
CA PHE A 139 11.21 8.57 17.16
C PHE A 139 10.98 9.20 18.53
N GLY A 140 9.79 9.07 19.11
CA GLY A 140 9.50 9.56 20.45
C GLY A 140 10.39 8.91 21.51
N TYR A 141 10.63 7.60 21.41
CA TYR A 141 11.52 6.86 22.28
C TYR A 141 12.97 7.37 22.18
N PHE A 142 13.49 7.54 20.97
CA PHE A 142 14.85 8.07 20.79
C PHE A 142 14.96 9.56 21.17
N ALA A 143 13.87 10.32 21.12
CA ALA A 143 13.79 11.69 21.64
C ALA A 143 13.67 11.75 23.18
N GLY A 144 13.66 10.61 23.88
CA GLY A 144 13.61 10.54 25.34
C GLY A 144 12.20 10.45 25.95
N LEU A 145 11.14 10.42 25.14
CA LEU A 145 9.76 10.25 25.64
C LEU A 145 9.53 8.82 26.10
N ARG A 146 8.70 8.62 27.13
CA ARG A 146 8.35 7.29 27.66
C ARG A 146 6.89 7.24 28.09
N GLY A 147 6.34 6.02 28.15
CA GLY A 147 5.02 5.75 28.72
C GLY A 147 3.91 6.57 28.07
N ILE A 148 3.00 7.09 28.88
CA ILE A 148 1.80 7.79 28.39
C ILE A 148 2.11 9.06 27.59
N VAL A 149 3.21 9.75 27.91
CA VAL A 149 3.61 10.97 27.19
C VAL A 149 4.05 10.62 25.77
N LEU A 150 4.82 9.55 25.60
CA LEU A 150 5.21 9.05 24.28
C LEU A 150 3.98 8.72 23.45
N ILE A 151 3.04 7.97 24.03
CA ILE A 151 1.81 7.54 23.35
C ILE A 151 1.02 8.77 22.90
N LEU A 152 0.66 9.69 23.80
CA LEU A 152 -0.16 10.85 23.47
C LEU A 152 0.48 11.79 22.42
N VAL A 153 1.80 11.98 22.49
CA VAL A 153 2.51 12.80 21.50
C VAL A 153 2.55 12.08 20.15
N GLY A 154 2.85 10.79 20.15
CA GLY A 154 2.88 9.97 18.94
C GLY A 154 1.52 9.87 18.28
N ASP A 155 0.45 9.80 19.07
CA ASP A 155 -0.95 9.76 18.63
C ASP A 155 -1.36 11.04 17.93
N PHE A 156 -1.08 12.18 18.56
CA PHE A 156 -1.45 13.46 18.01
C PHE A 156 -0.76 13.69 16.66
N ILE A 157 0.54 13.41 16.58
CA ILE A 157 1.30 13.50 15.33
C ILE A 157 0.74 12.53 14.29
N GLY A 158 0.59 11.25 14.64
CA GLY A 158 0.07 10.23 13.72
C GLY A 158 -1.33 10.56 13.20
N ALA A 159 -2.23 11.04 14.06
CA ALA A 159 -3.58 11.43 13.69
C ALA A 159 -3.61 12.70 12.81
N CYS A 160 -2.72 13.67 13.07
CA CYS A 160 -2.52 14.82 12.20
C CYS A 160 -2.07 14.37 10.80
N PHE A 161 -1.16 13.41 10.68
CA PHE A 161 -0.78 12.85 9.38
C PHE A 161 -1.94 12.10 8.72
N ALA A 162 -2.66 11.27 9.47
CA ALA A 162 -3.79 10.49 8.98
C ALA A 162 -4.93 11.37 8.42
N ILE A 163 -5.10 12.60 8.91
CA ILE A 163 -6.11 13.53 8.39
C ILE A 163 -5.55 14.48 7.32
N ALA A 164 -4.31 14.94 7.48
CA ALA A 164 -3.70 15.92 6.59
C ALA A 164 -3.31 15.30 5.24
N MET A 165 -2.74 14.09 5.22
CA MET A 165 -2.27 13.47 3.98
C MET A 165 -3.42 13.28 2.97
N PRO A 166 -4.58 12.67 3.33
CA PRO A 166 -5.71 12.62 2.41
C PRO A 166 -6.23 14.02 2.04
N ALA A 167 -6.28 14.95 2.99
CA ALA A 167 -6.80 16.30 2.75
C ALA A 167 -5.99 17.08 1.70
N VAL A 168 -4.66 17.01 1.76
CA VAL A 168 -3.79 17.72 0.80
C VAL A 168 -3.78 17.00 -0.55
N ALA A 169 -3.88 15.68 -0.59
CA ALA A 169 -3.98 14.91 -1.83
C ALA A 169 -5.32 15.10 -2.56
N GLN A 170 -6.42 15.28 -1.83
CA GLN A 170 -7.78 15.18 -2.38
C GLN A 170 -8.06 16.07 -3.61
N PRO A 171 -7.58 17.32 -3.70
CA PRO A 171 -7.79 18.14 -4.90
C PRO A 171 -7.23 17.52 -6.19
N ILE A 172 -6.16 16.73 -6.09
CA ILE A 172 -5.57 15.99 -7.21
C ILE A 172 -6.33 14.69 -7.43
N ILE A 173 -6.62 13.94 -6.37
CA ILE A 173 -7.37 12.67 -6.45
C ILE A 173 -8.72 12.86 -7.14
N ARG A 174 -9.48 13.91 -6.80
CA ARG A 174 -10.75 14.25 -7.47
C ARG A 174 -10.64 14.40 -8.98
N LYS A 175 -9.50 14.90 -9.48
CA LYS A 175 -9.26 15.07 -10.92
C LYS A 175 -8.92 13.75 -11.61
N ILE A 176 -8.36 12.80 -10.87
CA ILE A 176 -7.97 11.47 -11.37
C ILE A 176 -9.18 10.54 -11.35
N THR A 177 -9.90 10.49 -10.24
CA THR A 177 -11.04 9.57 -10.05
C THR A 177 -12.34 10.11 -10.62
N GLY A 178 -12.44 11.42 -10.87
CA GLY A 178 -13.70 12.08 -11.26
C GLY A 178 -14.77 12.11 -10.17
N SER A 179 -14.45 11.66 -8.95
CA SER A 179 -15.38 11.55 -7.82
C SER A 179 -14.74 12.10 -6.53
N ASN A 180 -15.57 12.44 -5.55
CA ASN A 180 -15.14 12.84 -4.21
C ASN A 180 -15.53 11.82 -3.13
N ASP A 181 -15.90 10.60 -3.52
CA ASP A 181 -16.41 9.58 -2.61
C ASP A 181 -15.28 8.87 -1.85
N ILE A 182 -14.09 8.79 -2.47
CA ILE A 182 -12.90 8.17 -1.90
C ILE A 182 -11.75 9.16 -1.80
N ALA A 183 -10.90 8.96 -0.79
CA ALA A 183 -9.68 9.73 -0.59
C ALA A 183 -8.48 8.79 -0.47
N LEU A 184 -7.30 9.28 -0.88
CA LEU A 184 -6.07 8.50 -0.81
C LEU A 184 -5.52 8.48 0.62
N GLY A 185 -5.70 7.34 1.30
CA GLY A 185 -5.15 7.06 2.62
C GLY A 185 -3.79 6.37 2.53
N HIS A 186 -2.74 7.11 2.18
CA HIS A 186 -1.36 6.61 2.11
C HIS A 186 -0.36 7.65 2.64
N PHE A 187 0.78 7.23 3.18
CA PHE A 187 1.77 8.16 3.77
C PHE A 187 2.84 8.64 2.78
N CYS A 188 2.92 8.07 1.57
CA CYS A 188 3.75 8.61 0.48
C CYS A 188 3.13 9.83 -0.23
N THR A 189 2.08 10.45 0.34
CA THR A 189 1.36 11.57 -0.26
C THR A 189 2.26 12.73 -0.68
N ILE A 190 3.28 13.08 0.10
CA ILE A 190 4.19 14.18 -0.26
C ILE A 190 4.89 13.90 -1.60
N GLY A 191 5.28 12.66 -1.87
CA GLY A 191 5.83 12.23 -3.16
C GLY A 191 4.82 12.42 -4.29
N TYR A 192 3.59 11.96 -4.10
CA TYR A 192 2.52 12.13 -5.09
C TYR A 192 2.20 13.60 -5.38
N LEU A 193 2.25 14.46 -4.35
CA LEU A 193 2.07 15.91 -4.50
C LEU A 193 3.23 16.55 -5.26
N PHE A 194 4.46 16.11 -5.00
CA PHE A 194 5.63 16.55 -5.73
C PHE A 194 5.52 16.16 -7.21
N GLU A 195 5.22 14.89 -7.52
CA GLU A 195 4.99 14.40 -8.88
C GLU A 195 3.86 15.17 -9.58
N ALA A 196 2.73 15.37 -8.91
CA ALA A 196 1.63 16.18 -9.44
C ALA A 196 2.02 17.65 -9.67
N GLY A 197 2.90 18.20 -8.81
CA GLY A 197 3.46 19.54 -8.95
C GLY A 197 4.37 19.66 -10.17
N VAL A 198 5.28 18.70 -10.35
CA VAL A 198 6.15 18.58 -11.53
C VAL A 198 5.30 18.44 -12.80
N ALA A 199 4.31 17.55 -12.80
CA ALA A 199 3.39 17.37 -13.92
C ALA A 199 2.58 18.65 -14.21
N LYS A 200 2.20 19.43 -13.19
CA LYS A 200 1.51 20.72 -13.39
C LYS A 200 2.43 21.80 -14.00
N LEU A 201 3.72 21.77 -13.68
CA LEU A 201 4.71 22.73 -14.18
C LEU A 201 5.15 22.40 -15.61
N PHE A 202 5.50 21.14 -15.87
CA PHE A 202 6.11 20.70 -17.13
C PHE A 202 5.16 19.95 -18.06
N GLY A 203 4.02 19.47 -17.56
CA GLY A 203 3.06 18.72 -18.37
C GLY A 203 2.28 19.59 -19.33
N GLU A 204 1.89 18.99 -20.45
CA GLU A 204 1.05 19.61 -21.47
C GLU A 204 -0.37 19.92 -20.91
N LYS A 205 -0.95 21.04 -21.33
CA LYS A 205 -2.21 21.58 -20.79
C LYS A 205 -3.26 21.76 -21.89
N GLY A 206 -4.53 21.74 -21.49
CA GLY A 206 -5.66 21.99 -22.39
C GLY A 206 -5.76 20.92 -23.48
N GLU A 207 -5.99 21.34 -24.72
CA GLU A 207 -6.14 20.44 -25.89
C GLU A 207 -4.85 19.69 -26.24
N ASN A 208 -3.69 20.18 -25.77
CA ASN A 208 -2.41 19.51 -25.96
C ASN A 208 -2.15 18.43 -24.90
N LYS A 209 -3.03 18.22 -23.92
CA LYS A 209 -2.82 17.21 -22.88
C LYS A 209 -2.87 15.81 -23.49
N LYS A 210 -1.70 15.20 -23.71
CA LYS A 210 -1.60 13.80 -24.11
C LYS A 210 -1.41 12.94 -22.88
N SER A 211 -2.44 12.19 -22.49
CA SER A 211 -2.26 11.12 -21.51
C SER A 211 -1.53 9.95 -22.19
N ILE A 212 -0.66 9.27 -21.46
CA ILE A 212 -0.04 8.03 -21.95
C ILE A 212 -1.12 6.97 -22.28
N GLU A 213 -2.22 7.00 -21.51
CA GLU A 213 -3.41 6.15 -21.70
C GLU A 213 -4.14 6.40 -23.03
N ASP A 214 -3.95 7.58 -23.65
CA ASP A 214 -4.67 7.98 -24.86
C ASP A 214 -3.79 7.91 -26.14
N ILE A 215 -2.52 7.49 -26.00
CA ILE A 215 -1.58 7.46 -27.15
C ILE A 215 -1.96 6.32 -28.11
N LYS A 216 -2.23 6.68 -29.36
CA LYS A 216 -2.40 5.73 -30.45
C LYS A 216 -1.07 5.30 -31.04
N LEU A 217 -0.68 4.06 -30.76
CA LEU A 217 0.55 3.46 -31.30
C LEU A 217 0.29 2.88 -32.70
N PRO A 218 1.31 2.81 -33.57
CA PRO A 218 1.19 2.16 -34.88
C PRO A 218 0.93 0.66 -34.71
N THR A 219 0.33 0.00 -35.70
CA THR A 219 -0.20 -1.37 -35.65
C THR A 219 0.78 -2.41 -35.08
N HIS A 220 2.08 -2.29 -35.34
CA HIS A 220 3.10 -3.23 -34.80
C HIS A 220 3.35 -3.08 -33.30
N PHE A 221 3.01 -1.94 -32.70
CA PHE A 221 3.13 -1.63 -31.27
C PHE A 221 1.76 -1.50 -30.58
N GLU A 222 0.67 -1.78 -31.29
CA GLU A 222 -0.70 -1.68 -30.77
C GLU A 222 -0.90 -2.55 -29.52
N PHE A 223 -0.19 -3.68 -29.42
CA PHE A 223 -0.23 -4.54 -28.25
C PHE A 223 0.27 -3.85 -26.95
N LEU A 224 1.11 -2.82 -27.03
CA LEU A 224 1.55 -2.03 -25.87
C LEU A 224 0.44 -1.12 -25.30
N GLN A 225 -0.68 -1.02 -25.99
CA GLN A 225 -1.88 -0.35 -25.48
C GLN A 225 -2.69 -1.24 -24.54
N ASP A 226 -2.47 -2.55 -24.58
CA ASP A 226 -2.93 -3.43 -23.52
C ASP A 226 -2.02 -3.25 -22.30
N THR A 227 -2.61 -2.79 -21.19
CA THR A 227 -1.88 -2.47 -19.97
C THR A 227 -1.01 -3.65 -19.49
N TYR A 228 -1.50 -4.88 -19.60
CA TYR A 228 -0.79 -6.06 -19.12
C TYR A 228 0.40 -6.41 -20.02
N LEU A 229 0.20 -6.35 -21.34
CA LEU A 229 1.28 -6.56 -22.30
C LEU A 229 2.34 -5.46 -22.20
N SER A 230 1.93 -4.21 -21.96
CA SER A 230 2.84 -3.09 -21.74
C SER A 230 3.74 -3.29 -20.50
N VAL A 231 3.13 -3.67 -19.37
CA VAL A 231 3.89 -4.01 -18.14
C VAL A 231 4.83 -5.19 -18.38
N MET A 232 4.40 -6.20 -19.14
CA MET A 232 5.22 -7.36 -19.47
C MET A 232 6.47 -6.98 -20.27
N VAL A 233 6.37 -6.06 -21.23
CA VAL A 233 7.51 -5.59 -22.02
C VAL A 233 8.58 -4.91 -21.17
N VAL A 234 8.20 -4.32 -20.03
CA VAL A 234 9.16 -3.76 -19.08
C VAL A 234 9.68 -4.82 -18.12
N MET A 235 8.79 -5.60 -17.51
CA MET A 235 9.15 -6.51 -16.41
C MET A 235 9.95 -7.73 -16.88
N VAL A 236 9.65 -8.28 -18.06
CA VAL A 236 10.38 -9.46 -18.56
C VAL A 236 11.87 -9.14 -18.78
N PRO A 237 12.25 -8.12 -19.57
CA PRO A 237 13.66 -7.77 -19.71
C PRO A 237 14.33 -7.45 -18.37
N LEU A 238 13.62 -6.77 -17.48
CA LEU A 238 14.15 -6.37 -16.18
C LEU A 238 14.53 -7.59 -15.32
N TYR A 239 13.67 -8.62 -15.25
CA TYR A 239 13.97 -9.86 -14.52
C TYR A 239 15.04 -10.70 -15.23
N ILE A 240 14.98 -10.81 -16.56
CA ILE A 240 15.95 -11.60 -17.35
C ILE A 240 17.35 -11.01 -17.26
N ILE A 241 17.50 -9.70 -17.48
CA ILE A 241 18.79 -9.04 -17.38
C ILE A 241 19.32 -9.22 -15.96
N THR A 242 18.50 -8.93 -14.94
CA THR A 242 18.94 -9.04 -13.54
C THR A 242 19.40 -10.45 -13.17
N VAL A 243 18.68 -11.50 -13.60
CA VAL A 243 19.06 -12.87 -13.27
C VAL A 243 20.36 -13.29 -13.98
N LEU A 244 20.62 -12.78 -15.19
CA LEU A 244 21.87 -13.03 -15.90
C LEU A 244 23.07 -12.39 -15.18
N PHE A 245 22.88 -11.22 -14.57
CA PHE A 245 23.90 -10.59 -13.74
C PHE A 245 24.11 -11.32 -12.40
N ALA A 246 23.03 -11.84 -11.79
CA ALA A 246 23.12 -12.66 -10.57
C ALA A 246 23.89 -13.97 -10.82
N GLY A 247 23.84 -14.48 -12.05
CA GLY A 247 24.55 -15.68 -12.46
C GLY A 247 23.83 -16.98 -12.10
N GLU A 248 24.10 -18.01 -12.88
CA GLU A 248 23.51 -19.35 -12.73
C GLU A 248 23.72 -19.98 -11.35
N PRO A 249 24.91 -19.91 -10.70
CA PRO A 249 25.14 -20.57 -9.41
C PRO A 249 24.15 -20.11 -8.34
N PHE A 250 23.93 -18.80 -8.22
CA PHE A 250 22.99 -18.24 -7.25
C PHE A 250 21.53 -18.43 -7.68
N ALA A 251 21.22 -18.14 -8.95
CA ALA A 251 19.85 -18.15 -9.42
C ALA A 251 19.24 -19.56 -9.44
N SER A 252 20.06 -20.60 -9.65
CA SER A 252 19.61 -22.00 -9.64
C SER A 252 19.17 -22.47 -8.25
N GLU A 253 19.71 -21.89 -7.17
CA GLU A 253 19.25 -22.16 -5.81
C GLU A 253 17.82 -21.66 -5.58
N LEU A 254 17.42 -20.60 -6.30
CA LEU A 254 16.09 -20.00 -6.22
C LEU A 254 15.09 -20.66 -7.18
N SER A 255 15.55 -21.22 -8.30
CA SER A 255 14.70 -21.87 -9.30
C SER A 255 14.53 -23.38 -9.10
N GLY A 256 15.32 -24.01 -8.23
CA GLY A 256 15.27 -25.45 -7.99
C GLY A 256 15.60 -26.24 -9.25
N ASP A 257 14.79 -27.24 -9.58
CA ASP A 257 15.01 -28.08 -10.77
C ASP A 257 14.70 -27.37 -12.10
N GLN A 258 14.11 -26.17 -12.05
CA GLN A 258 13.79 -25.39 -13.25
C GLN A 258 15.00 -24.56 -13.70
N ASN A 259 15.17 -24.41 -15.02
CA ASN A 259 16.15 -23.47 -15.57
C ASN A 259 15.93 -22.04 -15.03
N TYR A 260 16.99 -21.43 -14.52
CA TYR A 260 16.92 -20.15 -13.80
C TYR A 260 16.43 -18.96 -14.66
N ILE A 261 16.76 -18.94 -15.95
CA ILE A 261 16.28 -17.90 -16.89
C ILE A 261 14.77 -18.07 -17.12
N MET A 262 14.32 -19.31 -17.34
CA MET A 262 12.89 -19.59 -17.50
C MET A 262 12.12 -19.30 -16.21
N PHE A 263 12.69 -19.61 -15.06
CA PHE A 263 12.09 -19.26 -13.78
C PHE A 263 11.96 -17.74 -13.62
N ALA A 264 13.01 -16.98 -13.94
CA ALA A 264 12.95 -15.51 -13.94
C ALA A 264 11.90 -14.95 -14.89
N PHE A 265 11.78 -15.52 -16.10
CA PHE A 265 10.69 -15.19 -17.04
C PHE A 265 9.32 -15.42 -16.40
N LEU A 266 9.08 -16.60 -15.82
CA LEU A 266 7.80 -16.92 -15.18
C LEU A 266 7.52 -15.99 -13.99
N GLN A 267 8.53 -15.60 -13.21
CA GLN A 267 8.35 -14.63 -12.13
C GLN A 267 7.93 -13.25 -12.67
N ALA A 268 8.51 -12.79 -13.78
CA ALA A 268 8.05 -11.57 -14.44
C ALA A 268 6.60 -11.68 -14.94
N ILE A 269 6.20 -12.84 -15.48
CA ILE A 269 4.80 -13.09 -15.84
C ILE A 269 3.89 -13.09 -14.61
N GLN A 270 4.31 -13.70 -13.50
CA GLN A 270 3.55 -13.66 -12.23
C GLN A 270 3.36 -12.22 -11.74
N PHE A 271 4.35 -11.34 -11.90
CA PHE A 271 4.16 -9.92 -11.60
C PHE A 271 2.98 -9.33 -12.40
N VAL A 272 2.94 -9.56 -13.71
CA VAL A 272 1.87 -9.07 -14.60
C VAL A 272 0.52 -9.67 -14.22
N VAL A 273 0.48 -10.98 -13.92
CA VAL A 273 -0.73 -11.67 -13.45
C VAL A 273 -1.22 -11.07 -12.12
N GLY A 274 -0.30 -10.76 -11.21
CA GLY A 274 -0.62 -10.10 -9.95
C GLY A 274 -1.26 -8.72 -10.17
N VAL A 275 -0.75 -7.93 -11.14
CA VAL A 275 -1.37 -6.64 -11.54
C VAL A 275 -2.77 -6.87 -12.12
N TYR A 276 -2.96 -7.89 -12.96
CA TYR A 276 -4.27 -8.27 -13.51
C TYR A 276 -5.30 -8.59 -12.42
N VAL A 277 -4.93 -9.46 -11.48
CA VAL A 277 -5.80 -9.85 -10.37
C VAL A 277 -6.09 -8.65 -9.47
N LEU A 278 -5.08 -7.80 -9.22
CA LEU A 278 -5.22 -6.60 -8.40
C LEU A 278 -6.24 -5.62 -9.00
N LEU A 279 -6.19 -5.39 -10.31
CA LEU A 279 -7.11 -4.48 -11.01
C LEU A 279 -8.54 -5.04 -11.13
N ALA A 280 -8.71 -6.37 -11.02
CA ALA A 280 -10.01 -7.01 -11.05
C ALA A 280 -10.77 -6.98 -9.71
N GLY A 281 -10.06 -6.73 -8.59
CA GLY A 281 -10.61 -6.69 -7.24
C GLY A 281 -11.11 -5.32 -6.83
#